data_AF-Q5WQC8-F1
#
_entry.id   AF-Q5WQC8-F1
#
_cell.length_a   1.000
_cell.length_b   1.000
_cell.length_c   1.000
_cell.angle_alpha   90.00
_cell.angle_beta   90.00
_cell.angle_gamma   90.00
#
_symmetry.space_group_name_H-M   'P 1'
#
loop_
_entity.id
_entity.type
_entity.pdbx_description
1 polymer ?
#
loop_
_entity_poly.entity_id
_entity_poly.type
_entity_poly.pdbx_seq_one_letter_code
_entity_poly.pdbx_strand_id
1 'polypeptide(L)' 'IRSFRPFPYDLVRDALDVPSLKAVCCMDKSASGGAMGALFNEVSAAAYTTESRPMITNYIYGLGDSD' A
#
# COMPACT_ATOMS: atom_id res chain seq x y z
N ILE A 1 8.08 2.96 2.01
CA ILE A 1 8.18 3.91 0.88
C ILE A 1 9.05 5.10 1.31
N ARG A 2 10.06 5.49 0.52
CA ARG A 2 10.99 6.60 0.88
C ARG A 2 10.59 7.94 0.29
N SER A 3 10.04 7.94 -0.93
CA SER A 3 9.42 9.11 -1.57
C SER A 3 7.95 8.80 -1.79
N PHE A 4 7.05 9.49 -1.08
CA PHE A 4 5.61 9.32 -1.30
C PHE A 4 5.10 10.18 -2.45
N ARG A 5 5.74 11.33 -2.71
CA ARG A 5 5.41 12.25 -3.80
C ARG A 5 6.69 12.78 -4.46
N PRO A 6 6.92 12.49 -5.76
CA PRO A 6 6.11 11.61 -6.62
C PRO A 6 6.13 10.15 -6.10
N PHE A 7 5.01 9.43 -6.29
CA PHE A 7 4.88 8.04 -5.87
C PHE A 7 5.58 7.12 -6.89
N PRO A 8 6.47 6.20 -6.47
CA PRO A 8 7.26 5.38 -7.38
C PRO A 8 6.49 4.15 -7.88
N TYR A 9 5.49 4.34 -8.75
CA TYR A 9 4.58 3.27 -9.18
C TYR A 9 5.29 2.07 -9.81
N ASP A 10 6.25 2.28 -10.70
CA ASP A 10 6.95 1.17 -11.40
C ASP A 10 7.71 0.29 -10.41
N LEU A 11 8.48 0.91 -9.50
CA LEU A 11 9.24 0.17 -8.49
C LEU A 11 8.33 -0.61 -7.53
N VAL A 12 7.17 -0.05 -7.19
CA VAL A 12 6.18 -0.72 -6.33
C VAL A 12 5.53 -1.88 -7.09
N ARG A 13 5.11 -1.67 -8.34
CA ARG A 13 4.53 -2.72 -9.19
C ARG A 13 5.48 -3.90 -9.35
N ASP A 14 6.74 -3.64 -9.72
CA ASP A 14 7.74 -4.68 -9.94
C ASP A 14 8.04 -5.48 -8.65
N ALA A 15 7.96 -4.82 -7.49
CA ALA A 15 8.11 -5.49 -6.19
C ALA A 15 6.87 -6.33 -5.79
N LEU A 16 5.69 -6.01 -6.33
CA LEU A 16 4.44 -6.70 -6.06
C LEU A 16 4.16 -7.84 -7.05
N ASP A 17 4.74 -7.79 -8.25
CA ASP A 17 4.52 -8.79 -9.30
C ASP A 17 5.38 -10.06 -9.09
N VAL A 18 5.23 -10.65 -7.92
CA VAL A 18 5.94 -11.86 -7.51
C VAL A 18 4.93 -13.01 -7.39
N PRO A 19 5.10 -14.15 -8.12
CA PRO A 19 4.10 -15.23 -8.14
C PRO A 19 3.78 -15.86 -6.77
N SER A 20 4.71 -15.83 -5.82
CA SER A 20 4.53 -16.36 -4.47
C SER A 20 3.86 -15.37 -3.51
N LEU A 21 3.70 -14.10 -3.90
CA LEU A 21 3.13 -13.06 -3.05
C LEU A 21 1.61 -13.15 -3.05
N LYS A 22 1.04 -13.54 -1.91
CA LYS A 22 -0.41 -13.73 -1.76
C LYS A 22 -1.12 -12.52 -1.18
N ALA A 23 -0.44 -11.78 -0.29
CA ALA A 23 -1.04 -10.68 0.44
C ALA A 23 -0.02 -9.61 0.81
N VAL A 24 -0.49 -8.36 0.90
CA VAL A 24 0.27 -7.18 1.28
C VAL A 24 -0.53 -6.34 2.27
N CYS A 25 0.12 -5.95 3.38
CA CYS A 25 -0.45 -5.06 4.37
C CYS A 25 0.12 -3.65 4.20
N CYS A 26 -0.74 -2.67 3.91
CA CYS A 26 -0.40 -1.26 3.85
C CYS A 26 -0.66 -0.61 5.21
N MET A 27 0.42 -0.29 5.92
CA MET A 27 0.35 0.35 7.23
C MET A 27 0.33 1.88 7.05
N ASP A 28 -0.79 2.51 7.38
CA ASP A 28 -1.00 3.95 7.25
C ASP A 28 -1.00 4.62 8.62
N LYS A 29 -0.24 5.71 8.76
CA LYS A 29 -0.28 6.59 9.95
C LYS A 29 -1.31 7.70 9.83
N SER A 30 -2.39 7.43 9.09
CA SER A 30 -3.45 8.40 8.82
C SER A 30 -4.81 7.72 8.92
N ALA A 31 -5.72 8.32 9.67
CA ALA A 31 -7.13 7.92 9.69
C ALA A 31 -7.94 8.89 8.83
N SER A 32 -8.32 8.45 7.64
CA SER A 32 -9.07 9.24 6.65
C SER A 32 -10.59 9.26 6.88
N GLY A 33 -11.04 9.08 8.13
CA GLY A 33 -12.42 9.32 8.55
C GLY A 33 -13.50 8.53 7.80
N GLY A 34 -13.21 7.30 7.36
CA GLY A 34 -14.13 6.45 6.60
C GLY A 34 -13.64 6.08 5.20
N ALA A 35 -12.60 6.74 4.69
CA ALA A 35 -11.84 6.29 3.52
C ALA A 35 -10.61 5.47 3.93
N MET A 36 -10.07 4.69 2.99
CA MET A 36 -8.83 3.92 3.16
C MET A 36 -7.60 4.84 3.18
N GLY A 37 -6.53 4.40 3.84
CA GLY A 37 -5.29 5.16 3.98
C GLY A 37 -4.60 5.51 2.64
N ALA A 38 -3.80 6.57 2.67
CA ALA A 38 -3.17 7.11 1.46
C ALA A 38 -2.19 6.11 0.84
N LEU A 39 -1.40 5.40 1.65
CA LEU A 39 -0.48 4.38 1.16
C LEU A 39 -1.24 3.22 0.52
N PHE A 40 -2.32 2.75 1.16
CA PHE A 40 -3.16 1.70 0.60
C PHE A 40 -3.67 2.05 -0.81
N ASN A 41 -4.15 3.27 -1.03
CA ASN A 41 -4.67 3.68 -2.33
C ASN A 41 -3.59 3.65 -3.42
N GLU A 42 -2.40 4.20 -3.14
CA GLU A 42 -1.31 4.25 -4.12
C GLU A 42 -0.74 2.85 -4.43
N VAL A 43 -0.59 2.00 -3.41
CA VAL A 43 -0.10 0.62 -3.57
C VAL A 43 -1.14 -0.23 -4.31
N SER A 44 -2.43 -0.06 -4.02
CA SER A 44 -3.50 -0.76 -4.75
C SER A 44 -3.56 -0.35 -6.21
N ALA A 45 -3.35 0.94 -6.51
CA ALA A 45 -3.26 1.42 -7.88
C ALA A 45 -2.05 0.81 -8.62
N ALA A 46 -0.88 0.73 -7.99
CA ALA A 46 0.29 0.09 -8.58
C ALA A 46 0.05 -1.41 -8.86
N ALA A 47 -0.55 -2.11 -7.89
CA ALA A 47 -0.87 -3.54 -7.98
C ALA A 47 -1.91 -3.87 -9.03
N TYR A 48 -2.76 -2.90 -9.43
CA TYR A 48 -3.86 -3.16 -10.35
C TYR A 48 -3.40 -3.70 -11.71
N THR A 49 -2.16 -3.37 -12.09
CA THR A 49 -1.53 -3.78 -13.36
C THR A 49 -0.61 -4.99 -13.24
N THR A 50 -0.48 -5.62 -12.06
CA THR A 50 0.32 -6.85 -11.90
C THR A 50 -0.48 -8.08 -12.32
N GLU A 51 0.22 -9.15 -12.71
CA GLU A 51 -0.41 -10.45 -12.96
C GLU A 51 -0.70 -11.18 -11.65
N SER A 52 0.19 -11.04 -10.66
CA SER A 52 0.08 -11.70 -9.34
C SER A 52 -1.17 -11.30 -8.54
N ARG A 53 -1.65 -10.06 -8.70
CA ARG A 53 -2.83 -9.47 -8.03
C ARG A 53 -3.00 -9.91 -6.55
N PRO A 54 -2.01 -9.65 -5.68
CA PRO A 54 -2.08 -10.04 -4.28
C PRO A 54 -3.25 -9.35 -3.57
N MET A 55 -3.76 -9.98 -2.50
CA MET A 55 -4.73 -9.33 -1.61
C MET A 55 -4.06 -8.15 -0.90
N ILE A 56 -4.64 -6.95 -0.96
CA ILE A 56 -4.09 -5.77 -0.29
C ILE A 56 -5.06 -5.37 0.82
N THR A 57 -4.53 -5.16 2.02
CA THR A 57 -5.30 -4.70 3.18
C THR A 57 -4.69 -3.42 3.74
N ASN A 58 -5.50 -2.62 4.41
CA ASN A 58 -5.07 -1.41 5.11
C ASN A 58 -5.07 -1.63 6.61
N TYR A 59 -4.02 -1.16 7.27
CA TYR A 59 -3.91 -1.16 8.72
C TYR A 59 -3.53 0.23 9.20
N ILE A 60 -4.38 0.83 10.03
CA ILE A 60 -4.13 2.15 10.61
C ILE A 60 -3.38 1.95 11.92
N TYR A 61 -2.25 2.64 12.10
CA TYR A 61 -1.40 2.50 13.28
C TYR A 61 -0.72 3.84 13.62
N GLY A 62 -0.13 3.95 14.81
CA GLY A 62 0.74 5.10 15.11
C GLY A 62 0.02 6.44 15.22
N LEU A 63 -1.30 6.46 15.46
CA LEU A 63 -2.06 7.70 15.60
C LEU A 63 -1.76 8.33 16.96
N GLY A 64 -1.31 9.59 16.95
CA GLY A 64 -1.02 10.33 18.19
C GLY A 64 0.10 9.72 19.03
N ASP A 65 1.13 9.17 18.36
CA ASP A 65 2.26 8.46 18.99
C ASP A 65 1.85 7.24 19.85
N SER A 66 0.63 6.73 19.65
CA SER A 66 0.23 5.44 20.19
C SER A 66 0.93 4.33 19.40
N ASP A 67 1.70 3.51 20.10
CA ASP A 67 2.28 2.29 19.55
C ASP A 67 1.18 1.27 19.20
#